data_AF-A0A2E4JRA8-F1
#
_entry.id   AF-A0A2E4JRA8-F1
#
_cell.length_a   1.000
_cell.length_b   1.000
_cell.length_c   1.000
_cell.angle_alpha   90.00
_cell.angle_beta   90.00
_cell.angle_gamma   90.00
#
_symmetry.space_group_name_H-M   'P 1'
#
loop_
_entity.id
_entity.type
_entity.pdbx_description
1 polymer ?
#
loop_
_entity_poly.entity_id
_entity_poly.type
_entity_poly.pdbx_seq_one_letter_code
_entity_poly.pdbx_strand_id
1 'polypeptide(L)'
;MKNHHVLPDRCSIKDKNGDCPNPPSYVVSITDNSGEYMIGVVCKEHKVSMKKRLINMQNNEGLSEKEIKFVPVKPVVTDCVTNYPEKWE
;
A
#
# COMPACT_ATOMS: atom_id res chain seq x y z
N MET A 1 -21.63 -6.53 -11.72
CA MET A 1 -20.42 -5.80 -12.18
C MET A 1 -19.30 -6.13 -11.21
N LYS A 2 -18.30 -6.93 -11.63
CA LYS A 2 -17.15 -7.25 -10.77
C LYS A 2 -16.14 -6.12 -10.93
N ASN A 3 -15.97 -5.27 -9.91
CA ASN A 3 -14.91 -4.28 -9.90
C ASN A 3 -13.57 -5.02 -9.90
N HIS A 4 -12.82 -4.92 -11.01
CA HIS A 4 -11.39 -5.28 -11.01
C HIS A 4 -10.67 -4.21 -10.19
N HIS A 5 -10.49 -4.47 -8.89
CA HIS A 5 -9.76 -3.54 -8.04
C HIS A 5 -8.27 -3.63 -8.37
N VAL A 6 -7.74 -2.53 -8.93
CA VAL A 6 -6.32 -2.32 -9.24
C VAL A 6 -5.47 -2.15 -7.96
N LEU A 7 -6.12 -2.16 -6.79
CA LEU A 7 -5.52 -2.04 -5.47
C LEU A 7 -6.15 -3.06 -4.51
N PRO A 8 -5.46 -3.41 -3.42
CA PRO A 8 -6.05 -4.25 -2.39
C PRO A 8 -7.34 -3.63 -1.83
N ASP A 9 -8.34 -4.47 -1.58
CA ASP A 9 -9.60 -4.05 -0.95
C ASP A 9 -9.42 -3.59 0.50
N ARG A 10 -8.28 -3.95 1.12
CA ARG A 10 -8.00 -3.75 2.54
C ARG A 10 -6.65 -3.10 2.78
N CYS A 11 -6.61 -2.26 3.79
CA CYS A 11 -5.42 -1.66 4.38
C CYS A 11 -4.44 -2.74 4.91
N SER A 12 -3.13 -2.49 4.81
CA SER A 12 -2.07 -3.41 5.26
C SER A 12 -1.91 -3.52 6.78
N ILE A 13 -2.64 -2.72 7.57
CA ILE A 13 -2.62 -2.83 9.05
C ILE A 13 -3.57 -3.93 9.52
N LYS A 14 -3.04 -4.81 10.37
CA LYS A 14 -3.82 -5.69 11.23
C LYS A 14 -3.89 -5.09 12.63
N ASP A 15 -5.08 -5.04 13.20
CA ASP A 15 -5.31 -4.66 14.59
C ASP A 15 -5.67 -5.91 15.43
N LYS A 16 -6.10 -5.71 16.68
CA LYS A 16 -6.47 -6.81 17.58
C LYS A 16 -7.71 -7.60 17.10
N ASN A 17 -8.52 -6.99 16.23
CA ASN A 17 -9.74 -7.57 15.69
C ASN A 17 -9.52 -8.21 14.31
N GLY A 18 -8.28 -8.21 13.80
CA GLY A 18 -7.89 -8.85 12.55
C GLY A 18 -7.47 -7.84 11.48
N ASP A 19 -7.80 -8.15 10.23
CA ASP A 19 -7.47 -7.28 9.09
C ASP A 19 -8.35 -6.03 9.10
N CYS A 20 -7.74 -4.86 8.90
CA CYS A 20 -8.50 -3.63 8.74
C CYS A 20 -9.44 -3.74 7.52
N PRO A 21 -10.76 -3.52 7.67
CA PRO A 21 -11.71 -3.66 6.57
C PRO A 21 -11.68 -2.47 5.60
N ASN A 22 -11.01 -1.37 5.97
CA ASN A 22 -11.06 -0.14 5.21
C ASN A 22 -10.14 -0.20 3.98
N PRO A 23 -10.61 0.31 2.82
CA PRO A 23 -9.78 0.39 1.63
C PRO A 23 -8.62 1.38 1.84
N PRO A 24 -7.51 1.17 1.14
CA PRO A 24 -6.35 2.04 1.24
C PRO A 24 -6.63 3.43 0.64
N SER A 25 -6.07 4.46 1.27
CA SER A 25 -6.09 5.84 0.77
C SER A 25 -4.69 6.35 0.40
N TYR A 26 -3.65 5.63 0.83
CA TYR A 26 -2.26 5.99 0.59
C TYR A 26 -1.44 4.75 0.22
N VAL A 27 -0.54 4.93 -0.73
CA VAL A 27 0.62 4.05 -0.96
C VAL A 27 1.76 4.52 -0.06
N VAL A 28 2.44 3.56 0.55
CA VAL A 28 3.59 3.80 1.43
C VAL A 28 4.83 3.20 0.77
N SER A 29 5.85 4.04 0.62
CA SER A 29 7.12 3.66 0.01
C SER A 29 8.29 4.13 0.85
N ILE A 30 9.42 3.48 0.65
CA ILE A 30 10.72 3.85 1.19
C ILE A 30 11.62 4.23 0.02
N THR A 31 12.35 5.33 0.15
CA THR A 31 13.37 5.77 -0.80
C THR A 31 14.75 5.66 -0.15
N ASP A 32 15.71 5.10 -0.89
CA ASP A 32 17.13 5.11 -0.56
C ASP A 32 17.99 5.39 -1.82
N ASN A 33 19.31 5.30 -1.69
CA ASN A 33 20.26 5.57 -2.79
C ASN A 33 20.08 4.63 -4.01
N SER A 34 19.39 3.50 -3.85
CA SER A 34 19.13 2.53 -4.93
C SER A 34 17.80 2.76 -5.64
N GLY A 35 16.90 3.56 -5.06
CA GLY A 35 15.61 3.90 -5.66
C GLY A 35 14.47 3.96 -4.64
N GLU A 36 13.24 3.89 -5.15
CA GLU A 36 12.02 3.91 -4.36
C GLU A 36 11.29 2.56 -4.48
N TYR A 37 10.93 1.97 -3.35
CA TYR A 37 10.18 0.71 -3.30
C TYR A 37 8.96 0.82 -2.40
N MET A 38 7.85 0.23 -2.86
CA MET A 38 6.59 0.18 -2.12
C MET A 38 6.67 -0.87 -1.01
N ILE A 39 6.23 -0.50 0.19
CA ILE A 39 6.19 -1.40 1.34
C ILE A 39 4.78 -1.75 1.80
N GLY A 40 3.76 -0.99 1.35
CA GLY A 40 2.37 -1.32 1.66
C GLY A 40 1.40 -0.21 1.32
N VAL A 41 0.14 -0.42 1.70
CA VAL A 41 -0.95 0.54 1.51
C VAL A 41 -1.72 0.74 2.81
N VAL A 42 -2.20 1.96 3.06
CA VAL A 42 -2.83 2.30 4.35
C VAL A 42 -4.08 3.15 4.16
N CYS A 43 -5.11 2.90 4.95
CA CYS A 43 -6.29 3.75 5.00
C CYS A 43 -6.00 5.06 5.75
N LYS A 44 -6.89 6.05 5.64
CA LYS A 44 -6.73 7.35 6.31
C LYS A 44 -6.60 7.24 7.82
N GLU A 45 -7.38 6.37 8.45
CA GLU A 45 -7.40 6.17 9.91
C GLU A 45 -6.08 5.59 10.43
N HIS A 46 -5.48 4.68 9.65
CA HIS A 46 -4.27 3.97 10.02
C HIS A 46 -2.97 4.69 9.63
N LYS A 47 -3.04 5.83 8.93
CA LYS A 47 -1.85 6.58 8.49
C LYS A 47 -0.91 6.96 9.64
N VAL A 48 -1.46 7.45 10.75
CA VAL A 48 -0.65 7.88 11.91
C VAL A 48 0.01 6.67 12.59
N SER A 49 -0.72 5.56 12.73
CA SER A 49 -0.19 4.31 13.29
C SER A 49 0.94 3.75 12.44
N MET A 50 0.75 3.69 11.11
CA MET A 50 1.79 3.27 10.17
C MET A 50 3.03 4.15 10.27
N LYS A 51 2.86 5.48 10.30
CA LYS A 51 4.00 6.41 10.43
C LYS A 51 4.79 6.17 11.72
N LYS A 52 4.11 5.98 12.85
CA LYS A 52 4.77 5.66 14.14
C LYS A 52 5.56 4.36 14.06
N ARG A 53 4.97 3.32 13.47
CA ARG A 53 5.64 2.02 13.31
C ARG A 53 6.90 2.14 12.45
N LEU A 54 6.82 2.86 11.34
CA LEU A 54 7.97 3.04 10.45
C LEU A 54 9.08 3.90 11.07
N ILE A 55 8.74 4.95 11.83
CA ILE A 55 9.73 5.71 12.61
C ILE A 55 10.43 4.81 13.62
N ASN A 56 9.68 3.93 14.31
CA ASN A 56 10.28 2.98 15.22
C ASN A 56 11.25 2.01 14.50
N MET A 57 10.90 1.56 13.30
CA MET A 57 11.78 0.72 12.48
C MET A 57 13.01 1.48 11.97
N GLN A 58 12.89 2.78 11.63
CA GLN A 58 14.04 3.64 11.29
C GLN A 58 15.06 3.72 12.43
N ASN A 59 14.57 3.80 13.67
CA ASN A 59 15.44 3.96 14.84
C ASN A 59 16.07 2.64 15.32
N ASN A 60 15.44 1.49 15.07
CA ASN A 60 15.82 0.22 15.70
C ASN A 60 16.18 -0.92 14.74
N GLU A 61 15.81 -0.85 13.45
CA GLU A 61 15.82 -2.00 12.54
C GLU A 61 16.53 -1.73 11.21
N GLY A 62 17.47 -0.78 11.17
CA GLY A 62 18.35 -0.56 9.99
C GLY A 62 17.70 0.16 8.81
N LEU A 63 16.56 0.81 9.02
CA LEU A 63 15.99 1.78 8.07
C LEU A 63 16.49 3.22 8.30
N SER A 64 17.51 3.39 9.13
CA SER A 64 18.19 4.67 9.33
C SER A 64 18.63 5.25 7.98
N GLU A 65 18.43 6.55 7.77
CA GLU A 65 18.71 7.30 6.53
C GLU A 65 17.72 7.12 5.36
N LYS A 66 16.76 6.19 5.43
CA LYS A 66 15.77 6.01 4.36
C LYS A 66 14.58 6.95 4.51
N GLU A 67 14.14 7.60 3.43
CA GLU A 67 12.98 8.51 3.44
C GLU A 67 11.67 7.71 3.29
N ILE A 68 10.68 7.98 4.14
CA ILE A 68 9.34 7.38 4.06
C ILE A 68 8.38 8.34 3.36
N LYS A 69 7.74 7.88 2.27
CA LYS A 69 6.73 8.65 1.54
C LYS A 69 5.34 8.05 1.72
N PHE A 70 4.35 8.93 1.82
CA PHE A 70 2.94 8.59 1.81
C PHE A 70 2.26 9.32 0.65
N VAL A 71 1.96 8.59 -0.42
CA VAL A 71 1.36 9.15 -1.63
C VAL A 71 -0.13 8.82 -1.64
N PRO A 72 -1.04 9.82 -1.77
CA PRO A 72 -2.46 9.53 -1.91
C PRO A 72 -2.72 8.65 -3.13
N VAL A 73 -3.56 7.62 -2.95
CA VAL A 73 -4.03 6.80 -4.06
C VAL A 73 -4.80 7.67 -5.04
N LYS A 74 -4.42 7.60 -6.31
CA LYS A 74 -5.13 8.22 -7.42
C LYS A 74 -5.59 7.11 -8.36
N PRO A 75 -6.89 6.75 -8.38
CA PRO A 75 -7.38 5.76 -9.32
C PRO A 75 -7.22 6.32 -10.73
N VAL A 76 -6.55 5.56 -11.58
CA VAL A 76 -6.47 5.85 -13.02
C VAL A 76 -7.28 4.77 -13.71
N VAL A 77 -8.33 5.17 -14.42
CA VAL A 77 -9.06 4.27 -15.29
C VAL A 77 -8.25 4.19 -16.58
N THR A 78 -7.61 3.05 -16.77
CA THR A 78 -7.00 2.69 -18.05
C THR A 78 -7.95 1.76 -18.77
N ASP A 79 -8.08 1.92 -20.09
CA ASP A 79 -8.81 0.98 -20.95
C ASP A 79 -7.98 -0.28 -21.14
N CYS A 80 -7.67 -0.96 -20.03
CA CYS A 80 -6.89 -2.18 -20.01
C CYS A 80 -7.64 -3.24 -20.84
N VAL A 81 -7.26 -3.36 -22.11
CA VAL A 81 -7.72 -4.43 -22.98
C VAL A 81 -7.05 -5.71 -22.47
N THR A 82 -7.78 -6.44 -21.63
CA THR A 82 -7.40 -7.78 -21.22
C THR A 82 -7.47 -8.69 -22.44
N ASN A 83 -6.35 -8.83 -23.16
CA ASN A 83 -6.13 -9.88 -24.15
C ASN A 83 -5.89 -11.23 -23.44
N TYR A 84 -6.69 -11.53 -22.41
CA TYR A 84 -6.75 -12.90 -21.89
C TYR A 84 -7.48 -13.71 -22.96
N PRO A 85 -6.82 -14.65 -23.67
CA PRO A 85 -7.59 -15.72 -24.29
C PRO A 85 -8.39 -16.37 -23.15
N GLU A 86 -9.71 -16.41 -23.29
CA GLU A 86 -10.53 -17.36 -22.55
C GLU A 86 -9.90 -18.74 -22.77
N LYS A 87 -9.22 -19.26 -21.74
CA LYS A 87 -8.76 -20.64 -21.69
C LYS A 87 -9.46 -21.28 -20.50
N TRP A 88 -10.55 -21.98 -20.76
CA TRP A 88 -10.67 -23.42 -21.03
C TRP A 88 -10.87 -24.19 -19.73
N GLU A 89 -12.07 -24.76 -19.60
CA GLU A 89 -12.70 -25.59 -18.54
C GLU A 89 -13.48 -24.88 -17.43
#